data_AF-A0A3N5M4P0-F1
#
_entry.id   AF-A0A3N5M4P0-F1
#
_cell.length_a   1.000
_cell.length_b   1.000
_cell.length_c   1.000
_cell.angle_alpha   90.00
_cell.angle_beta   90.00
_cell.angle_gamma   90.00
#
_symmetry.space_group_name_H-M   'P 1'
#
loop_
_entity.id
_entity.type
_entity.pdbx_description
1 polymer ?
#
loop_
_entity_poly.entity_id
_entity_poly.type
_entity_poly.pdbx_seq_one_letter_code
_entity_poly.pdbx_strand_id
1 'polypeptide(L)'
;MKPFSEAEIQLLIALIELSQPVETPNNIGYSFYPQTLEEAARYFRRFRLDWGEAYLSLAQKGLLAQVEGDHRLTPAGVVAAVRLRRERPPIYYWYRDYYIATATSQANAIFCERAYGKDLCQEGFMDMEQLALLLDLLHLAPGDRVLDLGCGNGMIAEYISDTTGAYVEGMDYIPEAVEQATARTWEKRQRLAFQVGNLDSIPYPDRSFDVILSADTLYMPNDLDATVAKMKQILRPGGKMGIFFSHALWGQPVAGKEALLPENTPLGKALQANGLSFKSIDLTQADLRHAQAKGPVAEELKTAFEAEGNSFLYAIRHGEAVDVMAAIQSGMQVRYLYLVEA
;
A
#
# COMPACT_ATOMS: atom_id res chain seq x y z
N MET A 1 15.39 15.90 -20.98
CA MET A 1 16.42 15.56 -19.97
C MET A 1 16.49 14.04 -19.90
N LYS A 2 17.67 13.42 -19.88
CA LYS A 2 17.75 11.95 -19.73
C LYS A 2 17.13 11.54 -18.39
N PRO A 3 16.36 10.44 -18.31
CA PRO A 3 15.87 9.93 -17.03
C PRO A 3 17.04 9.59 -16.11
N PHE A 4 16.81 9.67 -14.80
CA PHE A 4 17.80 9.27 -13.81
C PHE A 4 17.99 7.74 -13.83
N SER A 5 19.22 7.28 -13.60
CA SER A 5 19.45 5.86 -13.32
C SER A 5 18.95 5.51 -11.91
N GLU A 6 18.74 4.23 -11.65
CA GLU A 6 18.33 3.75 -10.33
C GLU A 6 19.36 4.14 -9.24
N ALA A 7 20.66 4.03 -9.53
CA ALA A 7 21.70 4.43 -8.59
C ALA A 7 21.69 5.94 -8.30
N GLU A 8 21.38 6.78 -9.30
CA GLU A 8 21.19 8.21 -9.13
C GLU A 8 19.97 8.52 -8.25
N ILE A 9 18.86 7.79 -8.45
CA ILE A 9 17.65 7.93 -7.65
C ILE A 9 17.93 7.58 -6.18
N GLN A 10 18.56 6.43 -5.93
CA GLN A 10 18.91 5.98 -4.58
C GLN A 10 19.82 6.97 -3.86
N LEU A 11 20.87 7.46 -4.54
CA LEU A 11 21.79 8.43 -3.96
C LEU A 11 21.09 9.76 -3.63
N LEU A 12 20.25 10.28 -4.52
CA LEU A 12 19.47 11.51 -4.26
C LEU A 12 18.53 11.33 -3.06
N ILE A 13 17.83 10.19 -2.98
CA ILE A 13 16.95 9.85 -1.85
C ILE A 13 17.76 9.76 -0.55
N ALA A 14 18.89 9.08 -0.55
CA ALA A 14 19.73 8.96 0.64
C ALA A 14 20.21 10.33 1.13
N LEU A 15 20.69 11.19 0.23
CA LEU A 15 21.19 12.52 0.57
C LEU A 15 20.10 13.47 1.10
N ILE A 16 18.88 13.41 0.57
CA ILE A 16 17.79 14.26 1.10
C ILE A 16 17.36 13.79 2.48
N GLU A 17 17.30 12.48 2.73
CA GLU A 17 16.98 11.93 4.05
C GLU A 17 17.98 12.32 5.14
N LEU A 18 19.26 12.48 4.78
CA LEU A 18 20.29 12.93 5.72
C LEU A 18 20.23 14.44 6.03
N SER A 19 19.78 15.24 5.06
CA SER A 19 19.87 16.71 5.15
C SER A 19 18.55 17.38 5.53
N GLN A 20 17.45 16.87 4.99
CA GLN A 20 16.10 17.35 5.22
C GLN A 20 15.13 16.17 5.04
N PRO A 21 14.93 15.35 6.09
CA PRO A 21 14.04 14.20 6.00
C PRO A 21 12.65 14.59 5.50
N VAL A 22 12.11 13.79 4.57
CA VAL A 22 10.82 14.07 3.96
C VAL A 22 9.76 13.24 4.66
N GLU A 23 8.88 13.92 5.39
CA GLU A 23 7.69 13.28 5.94
C GLU A 23 6.71 12.93 4.84
N THR A 24 6.33 11.65 4.78
CA THR A 24 5.24 11.16 3.94
C THR A 24 4.31 10.30 4.80
N PRO A 25 3.00 10.22 4.51
CA PRO A 25 2.08 9.29 5.18
C PRO A 25 2.60 7.85 5.20
N ASN A 26 3.44 7.52 4.22
CA ASN A 26 4.10 6.24 3.97
C ASN A 26 5.33 5.94 4.86
N ASN A 27 5.60 6.75 5.89
CA ASN A 27 6.71 6.55 6.83
C ASN A 27 6.32 5.66 8.04
N ILE A 28 5.15 5.02 8.03
CA ILE A 28 4.68 4.17 9.16
C ILE A 28 5.67 3.02 9.38
N GLY A 29 6.39 3.05 10.50
CA GLY A 29 7.45 2.08 10.84
C GLY A 29 8.90 2.55 10.55
N TYR A 30 9.09 3.65 9.81
CA TYR A 30 10.39 4.28 9.56
C TYR A 30 10.53 5.58 10.35
N SER A 31 10.31 5.52 11.68
CA SER A 31 10.61 6.64 12.59
C SER A 31 12.12 6.86 12.82
N PHE A 32 12.96 6.08 12.14
CA PHE A 32 14.40 6.22 12.12
C PHE A 32 14.85 6.99 10.87
N TYR A 33 15.10 8.30 11.04
CA TYR A 33 15.77 9.10 10.02
C TYR A 33 17.27 8.75 10.00
N PRO A 34 17.81 8.32 8.85
CA PRO A 34 19.19 7.86 8.77
C PRO A 34 20.14 9.01 9.05
N GLN A 35 21.13 8.75 9.91
CA GLN A 35 22.21 9.68 10.23
C GLN A 35 23.41 9.47 9.30
N THR A 36 23.44 8.34 8.60
CA THR A 36 24.52 7.99 7.66
C THR A 36 23.97 7.46 6.34
N LEU A 37 24.77 7.55 5.29
CA LEU A 37 24.43 6.98 3.98
C LEU A 37 24.27 5.44 4.04
N GLU A 38 25.00 4.77 4.93
CA GLU A 38 24.87 3.33 5.14
C GLU A 38 23.51 2.97 5.76
N GLU A 39 23.02 3.78 6.69
CA GLU A 39 21.68 3.63 7.24
C GLU A 39 20.60 3.92 6.19
N ALA A 40 20.74 5.00 5.42
CA ALA A 40 19.81 5.34 4.34
C ALA A 40 19.78 4.25 3.26
N ALA A 41 20.92 3.61 2.98
CA ALA A 41 21.01 2.53 2.00
C ALA A 41 20.12 1.32 2.35
N ARG A 42 19.74 1.13 3.62
CA ARG A 42 18.84 0.06 4.05
C ARG A 42 17.42 0.22 3.49
N TYR A 43 17.00 1.43 3.14
CA TYR A 43 15.71 1.67 2.50
C TYR A 43 15.56 0.93 1.18
N PHE A 44 16.67 0.70 0.46
CA PHE A 44 16.66 0.06 -0.85
C PHE A 44 16.67 -1.46 -0.77
N ARG A 45 16.78 -2.05 0.44
CA ARG A 45 16.75 -3.50 0.70
C ARG A 45 17.63 -4.28 -0.29
N ARG A 46 17.09 -5.32 -0.94
CA ARG A 46 17.78 -6.12 -1.96
C ARG A 46 18.13 -5.37 -3.25
N PHE A 47 17.60 -4.16 -3.43
CA PHE A 47 17.80 -3.33 -4.63
C PHE A 47 18.94 -2.32 -4.48
N ARG A 48 19.63 -2.30 -3.33
CA ARG A 48 20.77 -1.39 -3.11
C ARG A 48 21.82 -1.56 -4.22
N LEU A 49 22.19 -0.44 -4.84
CA LEU A 49 23.24 -0.37 -5.84
C LEU A 49 24.51 0.32 -5.31
N ASP A 50 25.62 0.12 -6.02
CA ASP A 50 26.81 0.95 -5.84
C ASP A 50 26.55 2.37 -6.39
N TRP A 51 26.96 3.39 -5.64
CA TRP A 51 26.71 4.80 -5.99
C TRP A 51 27.94 5.53 -6.53
N GLY A 52 29.07 4.85 -6.75
CA GLY A 52 30.32 5.48 -7.15
C GLY A 52 30.20 6.29 -8.44
N GLU A 53 29.60 5.70 -9.48
CA GLU A 53 29.33 6.40 -10.74
C GLU A 53 28.21 7.44 -10.62
N ALA A 54 27.25 7.22 -9.72
CA ALA A 54 26.13 8.13 -9.50
C ALA A 54 26.58 9.49 -8.95
N TYR A 55 27.58 9.52 -8.06
CA TYR A 55 28.18 10.78 -7.58
C TYR A 55 28.70 11.64 -8.73
N LEU A 56 29.52 11.05 -9.60
CA LEU A 56 30.13 11.76 -10.72
C LEU A 56 29.06 12.25 -11.71
N SER A 57 28.09 11.38 -12.04
CA SER A 57 27.01 11.72 -12.96
C SER A 57 26.12 12.84 -12.43
N LEU A 58 25.73 12.79 -11.15
CA LEU A 58 24.90 13.84 -10.54
C LEU A 58 25.66 15.17 -10.39
N ALA A 59 26.97 15.14 -10.13
CA ALA A 59 27.80 16.34 -10.13
C ALA A 59 27.87 16.98 -11.54
N GLN A 60 28.03 16.16 -12.60
CA GLN A 60 27.99 16.64 -13.99
C GLN A 60 26.61 17.23 -14.38
N LYS A 61 25.52 16.72 -13.78
CA LYS A 61 24.17 17.28 -13.93
C LYS A 61 23.94 18.54 -13.09
N GLY A 62 24.91 18.98 -12.28
CA GLY A 62 24.79 20.13 -11.39
C GLY A 62 23.87 19.92 -10.18
N LEU A 63 23.58 18.66 -9.84
CA LEU A 63 22.70 18.30 -8.72
C LEU A 63 23.48 18.06 -7.42
N LEU A 64 24.78 17.79 -7.52
CA LEU A 64 25.70 17.70 -6.39
C LEU A 64 26.84 18.72 -6.53
N ALA A 65 27.29 19.23 -5.39
CA ALA A 65 28.51 20.04 -5.27
C ALA A 65 29.43 19.42 -4.21
N GLN A 66 30.75 19.55 -4.42
CA GLN A 66 31.72 19.21 -3.38
C GLN A 66 31.88 20.38 -2.40
N VAL A 67 31.72 20.09 -1.11
CA VAL A 67 31.91 21.02 0.00
C VAL A 67 32.77 20.30 1.04
N GLU A 68 33.98 20.81 1.28
CA GLU A 68 34.92 20.26 2.29
C GLU A 68 35.28 18.78 2.09
N GLY A 69 35.21 18.29 0.85
CA GLY A 69 35.49 16.88 0.50
C GLY A 69 34.25 15.98 0.44
N ASP A 70 33.10 16.46 0.91
CA ASP A 70 31.82 15.75 0.85
C ASP A 70 30.94 16.24 -0.30
N HIS A 71 30.09 15.35 -0.82
CA HIS A 71 29.07 15.73 -1.81
C HIS A 71 27.80 16.20 -1.09
N ARG A 72 27.30 17.39 -1.46
CA ARG A 72 26.04 17.95 -0.96
C ARG A 72 25.08 18.26 -2.11
N LEU A 73 23.78 18.16 -1.83
CA LEU A 73 22.75 18.56 -2.79
C LEU A 73 22.86 20.06 -3.08
N THR A 74 22.87 20.42 -4.37
CA THR A 74 22.63 21.81 -4.79
C THR A 74 21.14 22.14 -4.63
N PRO A 75 20.70 23.41 -4.75
CA PRO A 75 19.28 23.74 -4.73
C PRO A 75 18.46 22.98 -5.78
N ALA A 76 19.01 22.77 -6.98
CA ALA A 76 18.38 21.94 -8.01
C ALA A 76 18.36 20.45 -7.61
N GLY A 77 19.43 19.98 -6.97
CA GLY A 77 19.51 18.63 -6.38
C GLY A 77 18.43 18.38 -5.34
N VAL A 78 18.19 19.33 -4.43
CA VAL A 78 17.13 19.24 -3.41
C VAL A 78 15.75 19.08 -4.07
N VAL A 79 15.43 19.91 -5.06
CA VAL A 79 14.14 19.82 -5.78
C VAL A 79 13.97 18.44 -6.44
N ALA A 80 15.01 17.94 -7.12
CA ALA A 80 14.97 16.62 -7.74
C ALA A 80 14.84 15.50 -6.70
N ALA A 81 15.59 15.57 -5.61
CA ALA A 81 15.61 14.56 -4.56
C ALA A 81 14.28 14.49 -3.80
N VAL A 82 13.67 15.63 -3.45
CA VAL A 82 12.34 15.67 -2.81
C VAL A 82 11.28 15.06 -3.72
N ARG A 83 11.30 15.38 -5.02
CA ARG A 83 10.37 14.77 -5.99
C ARG A 83 10.55 13.26 -6.04
N LEU A 84 11.77 12.78 -6.25
CA LEU A 84 12.07 11.36 -6.34
C LEU A 84 11.75 10.62 -5.03
N ARG A 85 11.98 11.24 -3.88
CA ARG A 85 11.64 10.67 -2.56
C ARG A 85 10.13 10.52 -2.35
N ARG A 86 9.32 11.41 -2.93
CA ARG A 86 7.85 11.26 -2.98
C ARG A 86 7.42 10.19 -3.97
N GLU A 87 8.12 10.08 -5.11
CA GLU A 87 7.88 9.08 -6.16
C GLU A 87 8.47 7.69 -5.85
N ARG A 88 9.28 7.55 -4.81
CA ARG A 88 9.95 6.31 -4.37
C ARG A 88 10.21 6.33 -2.86
N PRO A 89 9.16 6.39 -2.01
CA PRO A 89 9.34 6.33 -0.56
C PRO A 89 9.95 4.99 -0.11
N PRO A 90 10.56 4.87 1.08
CA PRO A 90 11.13 3.61 1.58
C PRO A 90 10.16 2.41 1.46
N ILE A 91 8.87 2.66 1.72
CA ILE A 91 7.83 1.64 1.59
C ILE A 91 7.70 1.08 0.16
N TYR A 92 8.06 1.85 -0.87
CA TYR A 92 8.07 1.38 -2.27
C TYR A 92 9.02 0.20 -2.42
N TYR A 93 10.27 0.33 -1.97
CA TYR A 93 11.24 -0.77 -2.03
C TYR A 93 10.87 -1.91 -1.11
N TRP A 94 10.22 -1.61 0.01
CA TRP A 94 9.67 -2.64 0.88
C TRP A 94 8.63 -3.50 0.17
N TYR A 95 7.64 -2.91 -0.49
CA TYR A 95 6.58 -3.66 -1.19
C TYR A 95 7.12 -4.39 -2.42
N ARG A 96 8.11 -3.82 -3.13
CA ARG A 96 8.81 -4.53 -4.21
C ARG A 96 9.44 -5.82 -3.69
N ASP A 97 10.18 -5.72 -2.59
CA ASP A 97 10.81 -6.88 -1.94
C ASP A 97 9.74 -7.86 -1.42
N TYR A 98 8.65 -7.36 -0.85
CA TYR A 98 7.49 -8.15 -0.42
C TYR A 98 6.93 -9.00 -1.56
N TYR A 99 6.53 -8.40 -2.68
CA TYR A 99 5.93 -9.15 -3.79
C TYR A 99 6.92 -10.11 -4.48
N ILE A 100 8.21 -9.79 -4.51
CA ILE A 100 9.22 -10.76 -4.97
C ILE A 100 9.31 -11.95 -4.02
N ALA A 101 9.31 -11.70 -2.70
CA ALA A 101 9.44 -12.77 -1.71
C ALA A 101 8.19 -13.65 -1.64
N THR A 102 6.98 -13.07 -1.65
CA THR A 102 5.74 -13.83 -1.55
C THR A 102 5.47 -14.67 -2.79
N ALA A 103 5.94 -14.26 -3.97
CA ALA A 103 5.78 -15.02 -5.22
C ALA A 103 6.39 -16.44 -5.18
N THR A 104 7.37 -16.69 -4.30
CA THR A 104 8.03 -18.00 -4.17
C THR A 104 7.98 -18.58 -2.76
N SER A 105 7.31 -17.91 -1.82
CA SER A 105 7.28 -18.33 -0.41
C SER A 105 6.13 -19.31 -0.15
N GLN A 106 6.47 -20.58 0.07
CA GLN A 106 5.51 -21.60 0.44
C GLN A 106 4.99 -21.37 1.86
N ALA A 107 5.86 -20.93 2.78
CA ALA A 107 5.48 -20.52 4.12
C ALA A 107 4.42 -19.40 4.09
N ASN A 108 4.58 -18.40 3.22
CA ASN A 108 3.58 -17.34 3.05
C ASN A 108 2.26 -17.87 2.50
N ALA A 109 2.29 -18.75 1.49
CA ALA A 109 1.08 -19.34 0.93
C ALA A 109 0.30 -20.14 1.99
N ILE A 110 0.99 -21.01 2.74
CA ILE A 110 0.39 -21.79 3.84
C ILE A 110 -0.14 -20.86 4.94
N PHE A 111 0.61 -19.81 5.28
CA PHE A 111 0.14 -18.79 6.21
C PHE A 111 -1.17 -18.19 5.70
N CYS A 112 -1.24 -17.78 4.43
CA CYS A 112 -2.42 -17.11 3.90
C CYS A 112 -3.66 -18.03 3.89
N GLU A 113 -3.51 -19.29 3.47
CA GLU A 113 -4.59 -20.28 3.53
C GLU A 113 -5.12 -20.47 4.95
N ARG A 114 -4.23 -20.59 5.93
CA ARG A 114 -4.62 -20.88 7.33
C ARG A 114 -5.15 -19.64 8.06
N ALA A 115 -4.56 -18.48 7.81
CA ALA A 115 -4.90 -17.22 8.47
C ALA A 115 -6.16 -16.59 7.88
N TYR A 116 -6.18 -16.41 6.56
CA TYR A 116 -7.22 -15.65 5.85
C TYR A 116 -8.29 -16.55 5.24
N GLY A 117 -8.07 -17.87 5.19
CA GLY A 117 -8.98 -18.86 4.63
C GLY A 117 -8.70 -19.20 3.15
N LYS A 118 -7.82 -18.46 2.48
CA LYS A 118 -7.37 -18.71 1.11
C LYS A 118 -6.05 -17.98 0.88
N ASP A 119 -5.15 -18.54 0.09
CA ASP A 119 -4.00 -17.78 -0.42
C ASP A 119 -4.43 -16.88 -1.57
N LEU A 120 -4.59 -15.59 -1.26
CA LEU A 120 -4.71 -14.50 -2.21
C LEU A 120 -3.56 -13.50 -2.00
N CYS A 121 -2.42 -13.95 -1.45
CA CYS A 121 -1.29 -13.11 -1.06
C CYS A 121 -1.70 -11.93 -0.15
N GLN A 122 -2.63 -12.16 0.78
CA GLN A 122 -3.19 -11.10 1.61
C GLN A 122 -2.13 -10.48 2.53
N GLU A 123 -2.25 -9.17 2.71
CA GLU A 123 -1.62 -8.37 3.77
C GLU A 123 -2.75 -7.66 4.53
N GLY A 124 -2.54 -7.29 5.79
CA GLY A 124 -3.54 -6.60 6.59
C GLY A 124 -4.57 -7.56 7.20
N PHE A 125 -5.86 -7.29 7.04
CA PHE A 125 -6.91 -7.96 7.84
C PHE A 125 -8.13 -8.44 7.07
N MET A 126 -8.20 -8.21 5.76
CA MET A 126 -9.31 -8.72 4.95
C MET A 126 -9.18 -10.23 4.76
N ASP A 127 -9.87 -11.00 5.59
CA ASP A 127 -10.08 -12.44 5.41
C ASP A 127 -11.22 -12.75 4.44
N MET A 128 -11.48 -14.04 4.21
CA MET A 128 -12.55 -14.48 3.33
C MET A 128 -13.96 -14.12 3.83
N GLU A 129 -14.18 -13.96 5.14
CA GLU A 129 -15.48 -13.51 5.68
C GLU A 129 -15.73 -12.04 5.33
N GLN A 130 -14.72 -11.19 5.52
CA GLN A 130 -14.78 -9.78 5.15
C GLN A 130 -14.91 -9.61 3.62
N LEU A 131 -14.18 -10.38 2.82
CA LEU A 131 -14.29 -10.33 1.36
C LEU A 131 -15.68 -10.78 0.89
N ALA A 132 -16.25 -11.84 1.46
CA ALA A 132 -17.61 -12.26 1.15
C ALA A 132 -18.64 -11.17 1.52
N LEU A 133 -18.50 -10.57 2.71
CA LEU A 133 -19.35 -9.46 3.14
C LEU A 133 -19.28 -8.28 2.17
N LEU A 134 -18.09 -7.89 1.70
CA LEU A 134 -17.90 -6.84 0.72
C LEU A 134 -18.67 -7.13 -0.57
N LEU A 135 -18.51 -8.34 -1.11
CA LEU A 135 -19.17 -8.76 -2.35
C LEU A 135 -20.70 -8.78 -2.22
N ASP A 136 -21.20 -9.28 -1.08
CA ASP A 136 -22.63 -9.33 -0.79
C ASP A 136 -23.25 -7.92 -0.71
N LEU A 137 -22.54 -6.95 -0.11
CA LEU A 137 -23.05 -5.59 0.06
C LEU A 137 -23.00 -4.76 -1.22
N LEU A 138 -22.02 -5.02 -2.09
CA LEU A 138 -21.88 -4.28 -3.35
C LEU A 138 -22.81 -4.80 -4.44
N HIS A 139 -23.24 -6.06 -4.35
CA HIS A 139 -24.08 -6.73 -5.34
C HIS A 139 -23.46 -6.73 -6.75
N LEU A 140 -22.16 -7.07 -6.83
CA LEU A 140 -21.44 -7.14 -8.10
C LEU A 140 -22.09 -8.17 -9.03
N ALA A 141 -22.25 -7.79 -10.30
CA ALA A 141 -22.89 -8.61 -11.32
C ALA A 141 -21.98 -8.77 -12.56
N PRO A 142 -22.23 -9.80 -13.39
CA PRO A 142 -21.59 -9.91 -14.69
C PRO A 142 -21.85 -8.65 -15.52
N GLY A 143 -20.77 -8.06 -16.05
CA GLY A 143 -20.82 -6.83 -16.86
C GLY A 143 -20.48 -5.55 -16.09
N ASP A 144 -20.44 -5.57 -14.76
CA ASP A 144 -19.92 -4.45 -13.98
C ASP A 144 -18.46 -4.18 -14.32
N ARG A 145 -18.09 -2.90 -14.43
CA ARG A 145 -16.71 -2.45 -14.51
C ARG A 145 -16.24 -2.06 -13.11
N VAL A 146 -15.36 -2.87 -12.55
CA VAL A 146 -14.82 -2.72 -11.20
C VAL A 146 -13.39 -2.22 -11.29
N LEU A 147 -13.03 -1.24 -10.47
CA LEU A 147 -11.64 -0.85 -10.21
C LEU A 147 -11.22 -1.36 -8.83
N ASP A 148 -10.15 -2.15 -8.75
CA ASP A 148 -9.45 -2.48 -7.51
C ASP A 148 -8.23 -1.55 -7.36
N LEU A 149 -8.34 -0.60 -6.44
CA LEU A 149 -7.40 0.49 -6.24
C LEU A 149 -6.41 0.13 -5.11
N GLY A 150 -5.17 -0.20 -5.47
CA GLY A 150 -4.20 -0.87 -4.60
C GLY A 150 -4.28 -2.39 -4.71
N CYS A 151 -4.40 -2.93 -5.93
CA CYS A 151 -4.73 -4.34 -6.14
C CYS A 151 -3.61 -5.34 -5.79
N GLY A 152 -2.42 -4.84 -5.44
CA GLY A 152 -1.24 -5.65 -5.22
C GLY A 152 -0.92 -6.54 -6.41
N ASN A 153 -0.68 -7.83 -6.15
CA ASN A 153 -0.39 -8.81 -7.20
C ASN A 153 -1.66 -9.31 -7.94
N GLY A 154 -2.82 -8.69 -7.69
CA GLY A 154 -4.08 -8.92 -8.41
C GLY A 154 -4.83 -10.21 -8.06
N MET A 155 -4.43 -10.96 -7.03
CA MET A 155 -5.11 -12.22 -6.66
C MET A 155 -6.53 -11.99 -6.15
N ILE A 156 -6.75 -10.91 -5.40
CA ILE A 156 -8.09 -10.50 -4.93
C ILE A 156 -8.96 -10.07 -6.13
N ALA A 157 -8.46 -9.20 -7.00
CA ALA A 157 -9.14 -8.80 -8.23
C ALA A 157 -9.54 -10.01 -9.11
N GLU A 158 -8.62 -10.97 -9.25
CA GLU A 158 -8.87 -12.23 -9.96
C GLU A 158 -9.98 -13.05 -9.30
N TYR A 159 -9.94 -13.21 -7.97
CA TYR A 159 -10.99 -13.89 -7.21
C TYR A 159 -12.35 -13.23 -7.41
N ILE A 160 -12.41 -11.90 -7.30
CA ILE A 160 -13.65 -11.12 -7.49
C ILE A 160 -14.21 -11.34 -8.90
N SER A 161 -13.37 -11.27 -9.94
CA SER A 161 -13.81 -11.51 -11.32
C SER A 161 -14.29 -12.95 -11.52
N ASP A 162 -13.59 -13.95 -10.95
CA ASP A 162 -13.97 -15.36 -11.03
C ASP A 162 -15.32 -15.64 -10.34
N THR A 163 -15.57 -15.01 -9.19
CA THR A 163 -16.78 -15.23 -8.38
C THR A 163 -17.99 -14.49 -8.91
N THR A 164 -17.81 -13.28 -9.46
CA THR A 164 -18.93 -12.39 -9.83
C THR A 164 -19.18 -12.32 -11.33
N GLY A 165 -18.19 -12.67 -12.16
CA GLY A 165 -18.22 -12.46 -13.60
C GLY A 165 -17.99 -11.00 -14.02
N ALA A 166 -17.69 -10.09 -13.08
CA ALA A 166 -17.38 -8.70 -13.38
C ALA A 166 -16.06 -8.55 -14.15
N TYR A 167 -15.95 -7.45 -14.90
CA TYR A 167 -14.68 -6.99 -15.45
C TYR A 167 -13.96 -6.23 -14.35
N VAL A 168 -12.80 -6.73 -13.90
CA VAL A 168 -12.03 -6.09 -12.85
C VAL A 168 -10.73 -5.54 -13.42
N GLU A 169 -10.53 -4.24 -13.25
CA GLU A 169 -9.25 -3.58 -13.50
C GLU A 169 -8.55 -3.32 -12.18
N GLY A 170 -7.28 -3.72 -12.07
CA GLY A 170 -6.46 -3.44 -10.90
C GLY A 170 -5.43 -2.35 -11.19
N MET A 171 -5.26 -1.41 -10.26
CA MET A 171 -4.15 -0.46 -10.29
C MET A 171 -3.32 -0.60 -9.02
N ASP A 172 -2.01 -0.80 -9.18
CA ASP A 172 -1.07 -0.83 -8.07
C ASP A 172 0.17 0.00 -8.38
N TYR A 173 0.85 0.47 -7.34
CA TYR A 173 2.04 1.30 -7.47
C TYR A 173 3.31 0.49 -7.74
N ILE A 174 3.27 -0.81 -7.47
CA ILE A 174 4.44 -1.70 -7.47
C ILE A 174 4.52 -2.48 -8.79
N PRO A 175 5.53 -2.21 -9.64
CA PRO A 175 5.64 -2.85 -10.96
C PRO A 175 5.67 -4.38 -10.89
N GLU A 176 6.43 -4.94 -9.96
CA GLU A 176 6.55 -6.39 -9.77
C GLU A 176 5.20 -7.04 -9.47
N ALA A 177 4.31 -6.36 -8.73
CA ALA A 177 2.99 -6.88 -8.40
C ALA A 177 2.08 -6.91 -9.64
N VAL A 178 2.09 -5.83 -10.43
CA VAL A 178 1.33 -5.72 -11.68
C VAL A 178 1.82 -6.71 -12.73
N GLU A 179 3.13 -6.90 -12.84
CA GLU A 179 3.74 -7.90 -13.74
C GLU A 179 3.29 -9.33 -13.37
N GLN A 180 3.31 -9.67 -12.08
CA GLN A 180 2.80 -10.96 -11.58
C GLN A 180 1.31 -11.13 -11.89
N ALA A 181 0.49 -10.11 -11.65
CA ALA A 181 -0.94 -10.14 -11.93
C ALA A 181 -1.21 -10.39 -13.42
N THR A 182 -0.55 -9.61 -14.28
CA THR A 182 -0.70 -9.67 -15.74
C THR A 182 -0.26 -11.04 -16.29
N ALA A 183 0.88 -11.55 -15.83
CA ALA A 183 1.39 -12.85 -16.26
C ALA A 183 0.47 -13.99 -15.83
N ARG A 184 0.03 -14.01 -14.57
CA ARG A 184 -0.85 -15.06 -14.01
C ARG A 184 -2.21 -15.08 -14.69
N THR A 185 -2.74 -13.92 -15.07
CA THR A 185 -4.12 -13.77 -15.57
C THR A 185 -4.18 -13.57 -17.09
N TRP A 186 -3.11 -13.85 -17.83
CA TRP A 186 -3.04 -13.63 -19.28
C TRP A 186 -4.20 -14.27 -20.07
N GLU A 187 -4.61 -15.49 -19.70
CA GLU A 187 -5.74 -16.20 -20.32
C GLU A 187 -7.12 -15.64 -19.91
N LYS A 188 -7.16 -14.74 -18.92
CA LYS A 188 -8.36 -14.04 -18.43
C LYS A 188 -8.39 -12.55 -18.84
N ARG A 189 -7.46 -12.08 -19.68
CA ARG A 189 -7.29 -10.65 -20.07
C ARG A 189 -8.53 -9.96 -20.66
N GLN A 190 -9.54 -10.72 -21.10
CA GLN A 190 -10.84 -10.19 -21.54
C GLN A 190 -11.74 -9.71 -20.38
N ARG A 191 -11.45 -10.11 -19.14
CA ARG A 191 -12.18 -9.71 -17.92
C ARG A 191 -11.31 -9.23 -16.77
N LEU A 192 -9.98 -9.25 -16.95
CA LEU A 192 -8.99 -8.76 -16.01
C LEU A 192 -7.97 -7.90 -16.72
N ALA A 193 -7.64 -6.74 -16.16
CA ALA A 193 -6.56 -5.87 -16.62
C ALA A 193 -5.84 -5.27 -15.42
N PHE A 194 -4.54 -5.01 -15.57
CA PHE A 194 -3.72 -4.48 -14.49
C PHE A 194 -2.78 -3.41 -15.03
N GLN A 195 -2.58 -2.34 -14.26
CA GLN A 195 -1.63 -1.29 -14.62
C GLN A 195 -0.88 -0.72 -13.42
N VAL A 196 0.35 -0.27 -13.67
CA VAL A 196 1.12 0.49 -12.70
C VAL A 196 0.58 1.90 -12.63
N GLY A 197 0.24 2.39 -11.44
CA GLY A 197 -0.27 3.75 -11.25
C GLY A 197 -0.09 4.28 -9.83
N ASN A 198 -0.25 5.60 -9.69
CA ASN A 198 -0.13 6.30 -8.41
C ASN A 198 -1.50 6.84 -7.99
N LEU A 199 -1.86 6.66 -6.72
CA LEU A 199 -3.11 7.18 -6.13
C LEU A 199 -3.22 8.71 -6.19
N ASP A 200 -2.09 9.42 -6.23
CA ASP A 200 -2.04 10.87 -6.42
C ASP A 200 -2.26 11.29 -7.90
N SER A 201 -2.34 10.35 -8.83
CA SER A 201 -2.44 10.61 -10.28
C SER A 201 -3.18 9.49 -11.01
N ILE A 202 -4.41 9.19 -10.57
CA ILE A 202 -5.25 8.13 -11.13
C ILE A 202 -5.61 8.45 -12.60
N PRO A 203 -5.18 7.63 -13.59
CA PRO A 203 -5.22 8.00 -15.01
C PRO A 203 -6.51 7.56 -15.73
N TYR A 204 -7.63 7.50 -15.00
CA TYR A 204 -8.90 7.02 -15.58
C TYR A 204 -9.79 8.16 -16.09
N PRO A 205 -10.51 7.94 -17.21
CA PRO A 205 -11.56 8.86 -17.66
C PRO A 205 -12.72 8.91 -16.67
N ASP A 206 -13.47 10.00 -16.75
CA ASP A 206 -14.67 10.21 -15.94
C ASP A 206 -15.71 9.12 -16.20
N ARG A 207 -16.43 8.70 -15.16
CA ARG A 207 -17.55 7.73 -15.26
C ARG A 207 -17.17 6.41 -15.94
N SER A 208 -15.96 5.92 -15.67
CA SER A 208 -15.44 4.68 -16.25
C SER A 208 -15.90 3.42 -15.49
N PHE A 209 -16.15 3.52 -14.19
CA PHE A 209 -16.39 2.37 -13.32
C PHE A 209 -17.78 2.40 -12.68
N ASP A 210 -18.38 1.22 -12.55
CA ASP A 210 -19.61 1.00 -11.80
C ASP A 210 -19.31 0.86 -10.30
N VAL A 211 -18.17 0.22 -9.97
CA VAL A 211 -17.71 0.02 -8.59
C VAL A 211 -16.22 0.29 -8.44
N ILE A 212 -15.84 0.94 -7.34
CA ILE A 212 -14.44 1.06 -6.91
C ILE A 212 -14.25 0.32 -5.59
N LEU A 213 -13.26 -0.54 -5.53
CA LEU A 213 -12.81 -1.26 -4.36
C LEU A 213 -11.45 -0.73 -3.93
N SER A 214 -11.18 -0.72 -2.64
CA SER A 214 -9.84 -0.55 -2.12
C SER A 214 -9.73 -1.22 -0.76
N ALA A 215 -8.81 -2.15 -0.62
CA ALA A 215 -8.57 -2.85 0.64
C ALA A 215 -7.21 -2.43 1.19
N ASP A 216 -7.20 -1.75 2.33
CA ASP A 216 -5.97 -1.47 3.06
C ASP A 216 -4.93 -0.69 2.21
N THR A 217 -5.40 0.33 1.47
CA THR A 217 -4.55 1.14 0.58
C THR A 217 -4.69 2.65 0.79
N LEU A 218 -5.87 3.18 1.11
CA LEU A 218 -6.13 4.63 1.08
C LEU A 218 -5.47 5.45 2.20
N TYR A 219 -4.60 4.85 3.02
CA TYR A 219 -3.66 5.59 3.87
C TYR A 219 -2.35 5.96 3.16
N MET A 220 -2.14 5.47 1.92
CA MET A 220 -0.94 5.68 1.12
C MET A 220 -0.83 6.98 0.28
N PRO A 221 -1.93 7.66 -0.15
CA PRO A 221 -1.79 8.86 -0.98
C PRO A 221 -1.22 10.04 -0.19
N ASN A 222 -0.53 10.94 -0.88
CA ASN A 222 -0.05 12.18 -0.27
C ASN A 222 -1.20 13.18 -0.04
N ASP A 223 -2.22 13.14 -0.90
CA ASP A 223 -3.43 13.97 -0.80
C ASP A 223 -4.68 13.08 -0.93
N LEU A 224 -5.15 12.57 0.21
CA LEU A 224 -6.32 11.70 0.27
C LEU A 224 -7.59 12.40 -0.24
N ASP A 225 -7.75 13.70 0.01
CA ASP A 225 -8.90 14.46 -0.45
C ASP A 225 -8.94 14.52 -1.98
N ALA A 226 -7.80 14.77 -2.62
CA ALA A 226 -7.67 14.76 -4.08
C ALA A 226 -7.87 13.34 -4.66
N THR A 227 -7.34 12.31 -4.01
CA THR A 227 -7.57 10.91 -4.40
C THR A 227 -9.07 10.57 -4.36
N VAL A 228 -9.77 10.91 -3.27
CA VAL A 228 -11.23 10.68 -3.15
C VAL A 228 -12.02 11.50 -4.17
N ALA A 229 -11.63 12.76 -4.43
CA ALA A 229 -12.23 13.58 -5.47
C ALA A 229 -12.14 12.90 -6.85
N LYS A 230 -10.97 12.34 -7.16
CA LYS A 230 -10.75 11.62 -8.41
C LYS A 230 -11.51 10.30 -8.47
N MET A 231 -11.58 9.54 -7.37
CA MET A 231 -12.42 8.34 -7.26
C MET A 231 -13.90 8.67 -7.55
N LYS A 232 -14.42 9.77 -7.00
CA LYS A 232 -15.78 10.25 -7.30
C LYS A 232 -15.97 10.57 -8.78
N GLN A 233 -15.00 11.23 -9.42
CA GLN A 233 -15.06 11.62 -10.83
C GLN A 233 -15.08 10.41 -11.79
N ILE A 234 -14.31 9.37 -11.49
CA ILE A 234 -14.20 8.18 -12.35
C ILE A 234 -15.32 7.17 -12.12
N LEU A 235 -16.08 7.33 -11.04
CA LEU A 235 -17.29 6.56 -10.77
C LEU A 235 -18.45 7.03 -11.65
N ARG A 236 -19.24 6.10 -12.15
CA ARG A 236 -20.50 6.41 -12.86
C ARG A 236 -21.53 6.96 -11.87
N PRO A 237 -22.51 7.76 -12.35
CA PRO A 237 -23.65 8.15 -11.53
C PRO A 237 -24.37 6.91 -10.98
N GLY A 238 -24.62 6.84 -9.67
CA GLY A 238 -25.19 5.67 -9.01
C GLY A 238 -24.21 4.52 -8.79
N GLY A 239 -22.93 4.70 -9.11
CA GLY A 239 -21.89 3.73 -8.80
C GLY A 239 -21.57 3.67 -7.31
N LYS A 240 -20.86 2.61 -6.91
CA LYS A 240 -20.58 2.31 -5.50
C LYS A 240 -19.09 2.29 -5.18
N MET A 241 -18.74 2.54 -3.93
CA MET A 241 -17.41 2.25 -3.42
C MET A 241 -17.48 1.34 -2.20
N GLY A 242 -16.58 0.35 -2.13
CA GLY A 242 -16.37 -0.48 -0.96
C GLY A 242 -14.92 -0.38 -0.51
N ILE A 243 -14.68 0.21 0.66
CA ILE A 243 -13.32 0.54 1.11
C ILE A 243 -13.08 -0.03 2.50
N PHE A 244 -12.10 -0.90 2.64
CA PHE A 244 -11.58 -1.29 3.95
C PHE A 244 -10.50 -0.31 4.40
N PHE A 245 -10.66 0.23 5.59
CA PHE A 245 -9.73 1.23 6.13
C PHE A 245 -9.56 1.05 7.64
N SER A 246 -8.31 0.86 8.05
CA SER A 246 -7.90 0.83 9.46
C SER A 246 -7.38 2.21 9.87
N HIS A 247 -7.81 2.69 11.04
CA HIS A 247 -7.34 3.94 11.62
C HIS A 247 -6.88 3.74 13.06
N ALA A 248 -5.74 4.33 13.40
CA ALA A 248 -5.18 4.24 14.75
C ALA A 248 -4.60 5.59 15.22
N LEU A 249 -4.63 5.83 16.53
CA LEU A 249 -4.21 7.09 17.17
C LEU A 249 -2.71 7.15 17.48
N TRP A 250 -1.86 6.44 16.72
CA TRP A 250 -0.42 6.40 16.94
C TRP A 250 0.19 7.81 16.95
N GLY A 251 0.91 8.15 18.03
CA GLY A 251 1.54 9.48 18.17
C GLY A 251 0.57 10.64 18.41
N GLN A 252 -0.74 10.38 18.50
CA GLN A 252 -1.79 11.38 18.76
C GLN A 252 -2.60 11.05 20.04
N PRO A 253 -1.95 10.80 21.21
CA PRO A 253 -2.63 10.33 22.42
C PRO A 253 -3.63 11.34 23.03
N VAL A 254 -3.62 12.59 22.55
CA VAL A 254 -4.55 13.65 22.97
C VAL A 254 -5.86 13.64 22.19
N ALA A 255 -5.93 12.91 21.07
CA ALA A 255 -7.17 12.72 20.33
C ALA A 255 -8.09 11.82 21.17
N GLY A 256 -9.27 12.32 21.53
CA GLY A 256 -10.29 11.52 22.19
C GLY A 256 -10.74 10.36 21.30
N LYS A 257 -11.39 9.34 21.89
CA LYS A 257 -11.96 8.19 21.16
C LYS A 257 -12.91 8.60 20.02
N GLU A 258 -13.44 9.81 20.06
CA GLU A 258 -14.23 10.41 18.97
C GLU A 258 -13.47 10.46 17.65
N ALA A 259 -12.13 10.59 17.66
CA ALA A 259 -11.31 10.55 16.45
C ALA A 259 -11.34 9.19 15.74
N LEU A 260 -11.73 8.13 16.45
CA LEU A 260 -11.92 6.79 15.91
C LEU A 260 -13.33 6.56 15.34
N LEU A 261 -14.26 7.50 15.48
CA LEU A 261 -15.55 7.39 14.81
C LEU A 261 -15.37 7.40 13.28
N PRO A 262 -16.18 6.66 12.52
CA PRO A 262 -15.98 6.50 11.09
C PRO A 262 -15.95 7.83 10.34
N GLU A 263 -16.81 8.79 10.72
CA GLU A 263 -16.83 10.17 10.19
C GLU A 263 -15.58 11.00 10.52
N ASN A 264 -14.83 10.64 11.56
CA ASN A 264 -13.69 11.40 12.03
C ASN A 264 -12.35 10.82 11.58
N THR A 265 -12.34 9.60 11.05
CA THR A 265 -11.16 9.03 10.39
C THR A 265 -10.72 9.90 9.20
N PRO A 266 -9.45 9.83 8.78
CA PRO A 266 -8.98 10.54 7.59
C PRO A 266 -9.84 10.25 6.35
N LEU A 267 -10.22 9.00 6.12
CA LEU A 267 -11.08 8.61 5.01
C LEU A 267 -12.50 9.17 5.14
N GLY A 268 -13.12 9.06 6.32
CA GLY A 268 -14.46 9.59 6.57
C GLY A 268 -14.55 11.09 6.31
N LYS A 269 -13.55 11.85 6.77
CA LYS A 269 -13.42 13.29 6.51
C LYS A 269 -13.25 13.59 5.02
N ALA A 270 -12.38 12.84 4.33
CA ALA A 270 -12.15 13.02 2.90
C ALA A 270 -13.41 12.74 2.06
N LEU A 271 -14.18 11.71 2.41
CA LEU A 271 -15.48 11.41 1.80
C LEU A 271 -16.47 12.57 2.00
N GLN A 272 -16.61 13.06 3.24
CA GLN A 272 -17.51 14.18 3.56
C GLN A 272 -17.11 15.49 2.86
N ALA A 273 -15.82 15.83 2.85
CA ALA A 273 -15.30 17.01 2.18
C ALA A 273 -15.60 17.01 0.67
N ASN A 274 -15.64 15.81 0.08
CA ASN A 274 -16.01 15.60 -1.33
C ASN A 274 -17.52 15.41 -1.55
N GLY A 275 -18.35 15.64 -0.52
CA GLY A 275 -19.81 15.56 -0.59
C GLY A 275 -20.32 14.13 -0.86
N LEU A 276 -19.58 13.11 -0.41
CA LEU A 276 -19.99 11.70 -0.49
C LEU A 276 -20.58 11.27 0.86
N SER A 277 -21.80 10.72 0.82
CA SER A 277 -22.39 10.04 1.97
C SER A 277 -21.93 8.59 2.02
N PHE A 278 -21.75 8.05 3.22
CA PHE A 278 -21.37 6.65 3.39
C PHE A 278 -22.11 5.99 4.56
N LYS A 279 -22.18 4.65 4.49
CA LYS A 279 -22.44 3.78 5.63
C LYS A 279 -21.11 3.13 6.03
N SER A 280 -20.96 2.81 7.31
CA SER A 280 -19.77 2.11 7.81
C SER A 280 -20.17 0.86 8.58
N ILE A 281 -19.44 -0.22 8.38
CA ILE A 281 -19.54 -1.44 9.21
C ILE A 281 -18.28 -1.51 10.06
N ASP A 282 -18.45 -1.56 11.38
CA ASP A 282 -17.35 -1.73 12.32
C ASP A 282 -16.88 -3.19 12.32
N LEU A 283 -15.63 -3.38 11.91
CA LEU A 283 -14.99 -4.69 11.82
C LEU A 283 -13.89 -4.86 12.86
N THR A 284 -13.76 -3.92 13.80
CA THR A 284 -12.68 -3.90 14.81
C THR A 284 -12.63 -5.19 15.64
N GLN A 285 -13.80 -5.74 16.00
CA GLN A 285 -13.85 -7.01 16.74
C GLN A 285 -13.59 -8.23 15.86
N ALA A 286 -13.90 -8.17 14.56
CA ALA A 286 -13.54 -9.23 13.61
C ALA A 286 -12.01 -9.27 13.44
N ASP A 287 -11.38 -8.11 13.29
CA ASP A 287 -9.93 -7.96 13.24
C ASP A 287 -9.23 -8.48 14.48
N LEU A 288 -9.77 -8.20 15.68
CA LEU A 288 -9.20 -8.73 16.92
C LEU A 288 -9.20 -10.26 16.92
N ARG A 289 -10.31 -10.89 16.52
CA ARG A 289 -10.39 -12.37 16.42
C ARG A 289 -9.43 -12.91 15.37
N HIS A 290 -9.34 -12.24 14.23
CA HIS A 290 -8.47 -12.64 13.15
C HIS A 290 -6.98 -12.49 13.54
N ALA A 291 -6.59 -11.42 14.25
CA ALA A 291 -5.26 -11.24 14.82
C ALA A 291 -4.91 -12.35 15.82
N GLN A 292 -5.84 -12.71 16.71
CA GLN A 292 -5.69 -13.82 17.67
C GLN A 292 -5.48 -15.17 16.97
N ALA A 293 -6.14 -15.40 15.84
CA ALA A 293 -5.96 -16.62 15.03
C ALA A 293 -4.65 -16.62 14.24
N LYS A 294 -4.20 -15.46 13.74
CA LYS A 294 -2.99 -15.29 12.93
C LYS A 294 -1.70 -15.55 13.70
N GLY A 295 -1.60 -15.07 14.94
CA GLY A 295 -0.37 -15.15 15.74
C GLY A 295 0.20 -16.57 15.86
N PRO A 296 -0.57 -17.56 16.30
CA PRO A 296 -0.12 -18.95 16.39
C PRO A 296 0.35 -19.53 15.04
N VAL A 297 -0.35 -19.22 13.95
CA VAL A 297 0.02 -19.69 12.60
C VAL A 297 1.37 -19.09 12.17
N ALA A 298 1.61 -17.79 12.44
CA ALA A 298 2.88 -17.14 12.15
C ALA A 298 4.03 -17.79 12.95
N GLU A 299 3.81 -18.08 14.23
CA GLU A 299 4.83 -18.68 15.10
C GLU A 299 5.17 -20.11 14.68
N GLU A 300 4.18 -20.92 14.33
CA GLU A 300 4.41 -22.27 13.80
C GLU A 300 5.22 -22.27 12.50
N LEU A 301 5.01 -21.27 11.64
CA LEU A 301 5.68 -21.17 10.34
C LEU A 301 7.02 -20.42 10.39
N LYS A 302 7.44 -19.93 11.55
CA LYS A 302 8.67 -19.14 11.71
C LYS A 302 9.89 -19.81 11.10
N THR A 303 10.13 -21.08 11.43
CA THR A 303 11.30 -21.83 10.93
C THR A 303 11.22 -22.07 9.43
N ALA A 304 10.01 -22.19 8.86
CA ALA A 304 9.80 -22.29 7.42
C ALA A 304 10.12 -20.96 6.72
N PHE A 305 9.67 -19.83 7.25
CA PHE A 305 10.06 -18.50 6.75
C PHE A 305 11.57 -18.29 6.81
N GLU A 306 12.23 -18.67 7.91
CA GLU A 306 13.68 -18.58 8.05
C GLU A 306 14.42 -19.47 7.04
N ALA A 307 13.94 -20.69 6.82
CA ALA A 307 14.52 -21.61 5.84
C ALA A 307 14.42 -21.09 4.39
N GLU A 308 13.39 -20.31 4.08
CA GLU A 308 13.23 -19.64 2.79
C GLU A 308 14.04 -18.32 2.67
N GLY A 309 14.74 -17.89 3.73
CA GLY A 309 15.39 -16.57 3.78
C GLY A 309 14.40 -15.40 3.92
N ASN A 310 13.16 -15.68 4.32
CA ASN A 310 12.04 -14.76 4.40
C ASN A 310 11.68 -14.37 5.85
N SER A 311 12.66 -14.27 6.75
CA SER A 311 12.43 -13.88 8.15
C SER A 311 11.70 -12.54 8.29
N PHE A 312 11.83 -11.64 7.32
CA PHE A 312 11.09 -10.38 7.30
C PHE A 312 9.59 -10.60 7.07
N LEU A 313 9.17 -11.58 6.26
CA LEU A 313 7.76 -11.92 6.09
C LEU A 313 7.18 -12.43 7.40
N TYR A 314 7.89 -13.32 8.12
CA TYR A 314 7.50 -13.73 9.47
C TYR A 314 7.32 -12.52 10.40
N ALA A 315 8.29 -11.60 10.44
CA ALA A 315 8.22 -10.43 11.31
C ALA A 315 6.97 -9.58 11.04
N ILE A 316 6.58 -9.44 9.77
CA ILE A 316 5.35 -8.75 9.36
C ILE A 316 4.13 -9.52 9.85
N ARG A 317 4.02 -10.81 9.54
CA ARG A 317 2.85 -11.64 9.92
C ARG A 317 2.64 -11.68 11.43
N HIS A 318 3.74 -11.80 12.17
CA HIS A 318 3.73 -11.77 13.62
C HIS A 318 3.39 -10.37 14.15
N GLY A 319 3.96 -9.30 13.58
CA GLY A 319 3.66 -7.92 13.92
C GLY A 319 2.19 -7.56 13.71
N GLU A 320 1.62 -7.93 12.56
CA GLU A 320 0.18 -7.79 12.27
C GLU A 320 -0.69 -8.43 13.36
N ALA A 321 -0.29 -9.60 13.86
CA ALA A 321 -1.04 -10.28 14.91
C ALA A 321 -0.89 -9.61 16.29
N VAL A 322 0.32 -9.18 16.66
CA VAL A 322 0.62 -8.68 18.00
C VAL A 322 0.29 -7.19 18.16
N ASP A 323 0.78 -6.35 17.24
CA ASP A 323 0.70 -4.89 17.37
C ASP A 323 -0.73 -4.40 17.21
N VAL A 324 -1.47 -4.95 16.25
CA VAL A 324 -2.88 -4.61 16.04
C VAL A 324 -3.76 -5.15 17.17
N MET A 325 -3.49 -6.35 17.68
CA MET A 325 -4.21 -6.85 18.86
C MET A 325 -4.02 -5.90 20.06
N ALA A 326 -2.79 -5.47 20.34
CA ALA A 326 -2.51 -4.53 21.42
C ALA A 326 -3.19 -3.16 21.18
N ALA A 327 -3.17 -2.65 19.96
CA ALA A 327 -3.78 -1.37 19.59
C ALA A 327 -5.31 -1.40 19.72
N ILE A 328 -5.96 -2.49 19.29
CA ILE A 328 -7.41 -2.65 19.43
C ILE A 328 -7.79 -2.83 20.90
N GLN A 329 -7.08 -3.66 21.66
CA GLN A 329 -7.37 -3.90 23.08
C GLN A 329 -7.20 -2.64 23.95
N SER A 330 -6.27 -1.76 23.57
CA SER A 330 -6.09 -0.44 24.20
C SER A 330 -7.10 0.61 23.72
N GLY A 331 -7.97 0.27 22.76
CA GLY A 331 -8.95 1.18 22.19
C GLY A 331 -8.33 2.31 21.37
N MET A 332 -7.17 2.06 20.76
CA MET A 332 -6.41 3.01 19.95
C MET A 332 -6.55 2.77 18.45
N GLN A 333 -7.14 1.65 18.02
CA GLN A 333 -7.30 1.29 16.61
C GLN A 333 -8.71 0.77 16.32
N VAL A 334 -9.22 1.13 15.14
CA VAL A 334 -10.48 0.68 14.56
C VAL A 334 -10.28 0.24 13.12
N ARG A 335 -11.19 -0.62 12.64
CA ARG A 335 -11.35 -0.94 11.21
C ARG A 335 -12.79 -0.76 10.79
N TYR A 336 -12.98 -0.12 9.65
CA TYR A 336 -14.28 0.00 9.01
C TYR A 336 -14.26 -0.51 7.57
N LEU A 337 -15.39 -1.08 7.15
CA LEU A 337 -15.78 -1.14 5.76
C LEU A 337 -16.70 0.06 5.46
N TYR A 338 -16.24 0.99 4.63
CA TYR A 338 -17.01 2.12 4.13
C TYR A 338 -17.74 1.71 2.84
N LEU A 339 -19.05 1.95 2.81
CA LEU A 339 -19.91 1.79 1.66
C LEU A 339 -20.41 3.15 1.20
N VAL A 340 -20.00 3.55 0.00
CA VAL A 340 -20.34 4.84 -0.60
C VAL A 340 -21.28 4.60 -1.78
N GLU A 341 -22.32 5.41 -1.90
CA GLU A 341 -23.20 5.49 -3.08
C GLU A 341 -23.11 6.94 -3.61
N ALA A 342 -22.77 7.11 -4.89
CA ALA A 342 -22.45 8.43 -5.48
C ALA A 342 -23.53 9.01 -6.41
#